data_AF-A0A100Y1P3-F1
#
_entry.id   AF-A0A100Y1P3-F1
#
_cell.length_a   1.000
_cell.length_b   1.000
_cell.length_c   1.000
_cell.angle_alpha   90.00
_cell.angle_beta   90.00
_cell.angle_gamma   90.00
#
_symmetry.space_group_name_H-M   'P 1'
#
loop_
_entity.id
_entity.type
_entity.pdbx_description
1 polymer ?
#
loop_
_entity_poly.entity_id
_entity_poly.type
_entity_poly.pdbx_seq_one_letter_code
_entity_poly.pdbx_strand_id
1 'polypeptide(L)'
;MPASGVSAAGIAARLSALGLPARVQEHDRHTTVEAEVPGSLSADLWRGVLQVVAEADRFGLLATSLNDRTLWAVVRKAVPTTGDVGGPSHQR
;
A
#
# COMPACT_ATOMS: atom_id res chain seq x y z
N MET A 1 2.86 15.14 7.58
CA MET A 1 2.91 15.15 6.10
C MET A 1 2.63 13.74 5.61
N PRO A 2 1.69 13.50 4.68
CA PRO A 2 1.76 12.26 3.91
C PRO A 2 3.08 12.30 3.14
N ALA A 3 3.87 11.24 3.21
CA ALA A 3 5.05 11.10 2.37
C ALA A 3 4.61 11.30 0.91
N SER A 4 5.32 12.15 0.18
CA SER A 4 4.97 12.59 -1.16
C SER A 4 4.42 11.47 -2.05
N GLY A 5 3.14 11.56 -2.42
CA GLY A 5 2.59 11.06 -3.69
C GLY A 5 2.55 9.56 -3.97
N VAL A 6 2.90 8.67 -3.03
CA VAL A 6 2.83 7.22 -3.28
C VAL A 6 1.37 6.78 -3.29
N SER A 7 0.86 6.43 -4.47
CA SER A 7 -0.46 5.86 -4.65
C SER A 7 -0.38 4.33 -4.67
N ALA A 8 -1.44 3.67 -4.22
CA ALA A 8 -1.57 2.21 -4.34
C ALA A 8 -1.40 1.74 -5.80
N ALA A 9 -1.88 2.53 -6.76
CA ALA A 9 -1.67 2.27 -8.19
C ALA A 9 -0.19 2.34 -8.59
N GLY A 10 0.58 3.29 -8.05
CA GLY A 10 2.01 3.40 -8.28
C GLY A 10 2.79 2.20 -7.72
N ILE A 11 2.43 1.74 -6.52
CA ILE A 11 2.99 0.52 -5.93
C ILE A 11 2.67 -0.69 -6.82
N ALA A 12 1.41 -0.86 -7.23
CA ALA A 12 0.99 -1.97 -8.07
C ALA A 12 1.71 -1.99 -9.43
N ALA A 13 1.89 -0.82 -10.07
CA ALA A 13 2.62 -0.69 -11.32
C ALA A 13 4.09 -1.10 -11.17
N ARG A 14 4.76 -0.68 -10.08
CA ARG A 14 6.15 -1.05 -9.80
C ARG A 14 6.31 -2.54 -9.50
N LEU A 15 5.40 -3.12 -8.73
CA LEU A 15 5.39 -4.58 -8.50
C LEU A 15 5.21 -5.35 -9.82
N SER A 16 4.30 -4.91 -10.67
CA SER A 16 4.06 -5.52 -11.98
C SER A 16 5.27 -5.41 -12.90
N ALA A 17 6.01 -4.28 -12.86
CA ALA A 17 7.26 -4.10 -13.58
C ALA A 17 8.39 -5.02 -13.09
N LEU A 18 8.34 -5.46 -11.83
CA LEU A 18 9.22 -6.49 -11.26
C LEU A 18 8.74 -7.92 -11.58
N GLY A 19 7.67 -8.07 -12.36
CA GLY A 19 7.11 -9.37 -12.73
C GLY A 19 6.17 -9.98 -11.69
N LEU A 20 5.74 -9.21 -10.68
CA LEU A 20 4.74 -9.62 -9.71
C LEU A 20 3.41 -8.94 -10.03
N PRO A 21 2.48 -9.60 -10.75
CA PRO A 21 1.21 -9.00 -11.12
C PRO A 21 0.44 -8.61 -9.85
N ALA A 22 0.19 -7.31 -9.72
CA ALA A 22 -0.42 -6.75 -8.52
C ALA A 22 -1.87 -6.32 -8.79
N ARG A 23 -2.74 -6.62 -7.84
CA ARG A 23 -4.14 -6.21 -7.82
C ARG A 23 -4.32 -5.08 -6.83
N VAL A 24 -5.11 -4.08 -7.20
CA VAL A 24 -5.48 -2.96 -6.32
C VAL A 24 -6.91 -3.16 -5.88
N GLN A 25 -7.16 -3.11 -4.58
CA GLN A 25 -8.48 -3.19 -4.00
C GLN A 25 -8.77 -1.95 -3.17
N GLU A 26 -9.85 -1.25 -3.52
CA GLU A 26 -10.25 -0.03 -2.84
C GLU A 26 -11.18 -0.34 -1.67
N HIS A 27 -10.92 0.30 -0.53
CA HIS A 27 -11.78 0.27 0.65
C HIS A 27 -12.08 1.72 1.10
N ASP A 28 -13.03 1.87 2.03
CA ASP A 28 -13.51 3.19 2.47
C ASP A 28 -12.40 4.07 3.04
N ARG A 29 -11.46 3.47 3.79
CA ARG A 29 -10.41 4.21 4.52
C ARG A 29 -9.00 3.97 4.00
N HIS A 30 -8.82 3.03 3.08
CA HIS A 30 -7.51 2.65 2.56
C HIS A 30 -7.66 1.94 1.22
N THR A 31 -6.55 1.78 0.53
CA THR A 31 -6.42 0.94 -0.65
C THR A 31 -5.37 -0.12 -0.37
N THR A 32 -5.68 -1.36 -0.72
CA THR A 32 -4.79 -2.51 -0.56
C THR A 32 -4.21 -2.86 -1.93
N VAL A 33 -2.94 -3.24 -1.96
CA VAL A 33 -2.25 -3.78 -3.12
C VAL A 33 -1.83 -5.19 -2.76
N GLU A 34 -2.19 -6.17 -3.58
CA GLU A 34 -1.89 -7.58 -3.35
C GLU A 34 -1.16 -8.16 -4.56
N ALA A 35 -0.13 -8.96 -4.33
CA ALA A 35 0.60 -9.66 -5.38
C ALA A 35 0.96 -11.08 -4.95
N GLU A 36 0.73 -12.03 -5.85
CA GLU A 36 1.17 -13.40 -5.64
C GLU A 36 2.69 -13.49 -5.79
N VAL A 37 3.34 -14.11 -4.81
CA VAL A 37 4.79 -14.27 -4.77
C VAL A 37 5.12 -15.70 -5.19
N PRO A 38 5.84 -15.91 -6.31
CA PRO A 38 6.19 -17.25 -6.77
C PRO A 38 7.03 -18.00 -5.71
N GLY A 39 6.97 -19.33 -5.76
CA GLY A 39 7.69 -20.21 -4.81
C GLY A 39 9.21 -19.99 -4.79
N SER A 40 9.80 -19.59 -5.93
CA SER A 40 11.20 -19.22 -6.06
C SER A 40 11.32 -17.76 -6.52
N LEU A 41 12.18 -17.01 -5.83
CA LEU A 41 12.43 -15.60 -6.10
C LEU A 41 13.88 -15.30 -5.74
N SER A 42 14.63 -14.61 -6.61
CA SER A 42 16.02 -14.26 -6.31
C SER A 42 16.07 -13.24 -5.18
N ALA A 43 17.16 -13.23 -4.41
CA ALA A 43 17.33 -12.30 -3.30
C ALA A 43 17.31 -10.83 -3.76
N ASP A 44 17.87 -10.54 -4.94
CA ASP A 44 17.87 -9.20 -5.52
C ASP A 44 16.48 -8.74 -5.92
N LEU A 45 15.70 -9.61 -6.57
CA LEU A 45 14.32 -9.30 -6.92
C LEU A 45 13.45 -9.15 -5.66
N TRP A 46 13.67 -10.01 -4.65
CA TRP A 46 12.99 -9.90 -3.36
C TRP A 46 13.29 -8.59 -2.64
N ARG A 47 14.55 -8.14 -2.67
CA ARG A 47 14.94 -6.83 -2.14
C ARG A 47 14.23 -5.69 -2.87
N GLY A 48 14.16 -5.74 -4.21
CA GLY A 48 13.44 -4.74 -4.99
C GLY A 48 11.95 -4.69 -4.65
N VAL A 49 11.32 -5.86 -4.49
CA VAL A 49 9.92 -5.98 -4.04
C VAL A 49 9.73 -5.33 -2.66
N LEU A 50 10.60 -5.64 -1.70
CA LEU A 50 10.53 -5.06 -0.35
C LEU A 50 10.71 -3.54 -0.34
N GLN A 51 11.58 -2.99 -1.19
CA GLN A 51 11.75 -1.54 -1.32
C GLN A 51 10.46 -0.86 -1.80
N VAL A 52 9.75 -1.47 -2.75
CA VAL A 52 8.49 -0.92 -3.28
C VAL A 52 7.39 -0.94 -2.21
N VAL A 53 7.20 -2.06 -1.50
CA VAL A 53 6.14 -2.14 -0.47
C VAL A 53 6.46 -1.38 0.81
N ALA A 54 7.74 -1.10 1.08
CA ALA A 54 8.16 -0.27 2.22
C ALA A 54 7.71 1.20 2.08
N GLU A 55 7.31 1.64 0.88
CA GLU A 55 6.71 2.96 0.66
C GLU A 55 5.25 3.05 1.16
N ALA A 56 4.60 1.91 1.42
CA ALA A 56 3.24 1.85 1.92
C ALA A 56 3.15 2.15 3.43
N ASP A 57 1.95 2.50 3.92
CA ASP A 57 1.72 2.72 5.35
C ASP A 57 1.92 1.45 6.18
N ARG A 58 1.55 0.30 5.60
CA ARG A 58 1.72 -1.04 6.17
C ARG A 58 1.95 -2.03 5.03
N PHE A 59 2.73 -3.06 5.28
CA PHE A 59 2.91 -4.15 4.33
C PHE A 59 3.19 -5.45 5.09
N GLY A 60 3.05 -6.57 4.40
CA GLY A 60 3.38 -7.87 4.95
C GLY A 60 3.27 -8.98 3.93
N LEU A 61 3.53 -10.20 4.41
CA LEU A 61 3.47 -11.42 3.63
C LEU A 61 2.52 -12.38 4.32
N LEU A 62 1.46 -12.79 3.62
CA LEU A 62 0.58 -13.86 4.04
C LEU A 62 1.05 -15.15 3.39
N ALA A 63 1.52 -16.11 4.19
CA ALA A 63 1.88 -17.44 3.73
C ALA A 63 0.80 -18.45 4.17
N THR A 64 0.25 -19.21 3.21
CA THR A 64 -0.65 -20.32 3.51
C THR A 64 0.12 -21.63 3.57
N SER A 65 -0.48 -22.66 4.16
CA SER A 65 0.14 -23.98 4.30
C SER A 65 0.46 -24.69 2.98
N LEU A 66 -0.04 -24.18 1.84
CA LEU A 66 0.16 -24.75 0.50
C LEU A 66 1.31 -24.10 -0.29
N ASN A 67 2.20 -23.36 0.39
CA ASN A 67 3.25 -22.53 -0.22
C ASN A 67 2.74 -21.34 -1.04
N ASP A 68 1.44 -21.04 -1.00
CA ASP A 68 0.93 -19.79 -1.57
C ASP A 68 1.36 -18.64 -0.68
N ARG A 69 1.98 -17.64 -1.29
CA ARG A 69 2.46 -16.45 -0.62
C ARG A 69 1.87 -15.23 -1.30
N THR A 70 1.11 -14.46 -0.54
CA THR A 70 0.53 -13.19 -1.02
C THR A 70 1.23 -12.06 -0.30
N LEU A 71 1.94 -11.24 -1.05
CA LEU A 71 2.45 -9.97 -0.57
C LEU A 71 1.31 -8.97 -0.57
N TRP A 72 1.20 -8.18 0.50
CA TRP A 72 0.20 -7.14 0.61
C TRP A 72 0.82 -5.83 1.08
N ALA A 73 0.26 -4.72 0.63
CA ALA A 73 0.60 -3.37 1.04
C ALA A 73 -0.66 -2.52 1.17
N VAL A 74 -0.73 -1.65 2.18
CA VAL A 74 -1.87 -0.79 2.47
C VAL A 74 -1.44 0.66 2.37
N VAL A 75 -2.17 1.45 1.60
CA VAL A 75 -2.07 2.91 1.53
C VAL A 75 -3.34 3.50 2.11
N ARG A 76 -3.24 4.21 3.24
CA ARG A 76 -4.37 4.86 3.90
C ARG A 76 -4.78 6.08 3.08
N LYS A 77 -6.09 6.23 2.89
CA LYS A 77 -6.64 7.46 2.33
C LYS A 77 -6.43 8.57 3.37
N ALA A 78 -5.93 9.73 2.93
CA ALA A 78 -5.89 10.89 3.80
C ALA A 78 -7.34 11.22 4.17
N VAL A 79 -7.71 11.00 5.44
CA VAL A 79 -8.98 11.49 5.95
C VAL A 79 -8.87 13.01 5.94
N PRO A 80 -9.80 13.76 5.32
CA PRO A 80 -9.83 15.19 5.55
C PRO A 80 -10.03 15.39 7.04
N THR A 81 -9.03 15.94 7.73
CA THR A 81 -9.18 16.35 9.11
C THR A 81 -10.22 17.46 9.12
N THR A 82 -11.47 17.14 9.43
CA THR A 82 -12.48 18.14 9.82
C THR A 82 -12.03 18.70 11.17
N GLY A 83 -11.05 19.59 11.12
CA GLY A 83 -10.37 20.17 12.29
C GLY A 83 -9.89 21.60 12.04
N ASP A 84 -10.39 22.25 10.99
CA ASP A 84 -10.36 23.70 10.85
C ASP A 84 -11.80 24.21 10.91
N VAL A 85 -12.40 24.13 12.10
CA VAL A 85 -13.60 24.92 12.40
C VAL A 85 -13.08 26.26 12.91
N GLY A 86 -12.63 27.09 11.97
CA GLY A 86 -12.29 28.48 12.23
C GLY A 86 -13.55 29.31 12.46
N GLY A 87 -13.67 29.92 13.65
CA GLY A 87 -14.52 31.09 13.86
C GLY A 87 -15.18 31.17 15.24
N PRO A 88 -14.76 32.08 16.14
CA PRO A 88 -15.50 32.32 17.38
C PRO A 88 -16.86 32.96 17.05
N SER A 89 -17.94 32.28 17.42
CA SER A 89 -19.28 32.85 17.38
C SER A 89 -19.38 33.92 18.47
N HIS A 90 -19.17 35.18 18.10
CA HIS A 90 -19.64 36.31 18.89
C HIS A 90 -21.17 36.27 18.91
N GLN A 91 -21.76 35.88 20.03
CA GLN A 91 -23.16 36.16 20.31
C GLN A 91 -23.23 37.59 20.88
N ARG A 92 -24.08 38.43 20.28
CA ARG A 92 -24.46 39.75 20.76
C ARG A 92 -25.75 39.67 21.54
#